data_AF-A0A7K5DJ67-F1
#
_entry.id   AF-A0A7K5DJ67-F1
#
_cell.length_a   1.000
_cell.length_b   1.000
_cell.length_c   1.000
_cell.angle_alpha   90.00
_cell.angle_beta   90.00
_cell.angle_gamma   90.00
#
_symmetry.space_group_name_H-M   'P 1'
#
loop_
_entity.id
_entity.type
_entity.pdbx_description
1 polymer ?
#
loop_
_entity_poly.entity_id
_entity_poly.type
_entity_poly.pdbx_seq_one_letter_code
_entity_poly.pdbx_strand_id
1 'polypeptide(L)'
;MEIFERRRLRVVLEITSLDLCLPEKVAGVLNAVNTLLSDANAPFIFILAVDPSVVVPCLEQTGCMKGLADNGYLFLSRSVSLPFSIPDVGARSRLRCLE
;
A
#
# COMPACT_ATOMS: atom_id res chain seq x y z
N MET A 1 25.01 3.93 2.65
CA MET A 1 24.70 3.58 4.06
C MET A 1 25.10 4.76 4.91
N GLU A 2 24.16 5.60 5.34
CA GLU A 2 24.46 6.72 6.23
C GLU A 2 24.55 6.20 7.67
N ILE A 3 25.71 6.40 8.29
CA ILE A 3 26.09 5.81 9.58
C ILE A 3 25.92 6.89 10.64
N PHE A 4 24.69 7.15 11.06
CA PHE A 4 24.45 7.80 12.36
C PHE A 4 24.51 6.68 13.42
N GLU A 5 25.58 6.68 14.23
CA GLU A 5 25.77 5.82 15.42
C GLU A 5 25.91 4.29 15.24
N ARG A 6 26.30 3.75 14.07
CA ARG A 6 26.50 2.29 13.87
C ARG A 6 25.25 1.42 14.13
N ARG A 7 24.06 2.02 14.26
CA ARG A 7 22.79 1.30 14.42
C ARG A 7 22.07 1.20 13.08
N ARG A 8 21.54 0.02 12.79
CA ARG A 8 20.65 -0.19 11.62
C ARG A 8 19.29 0.42 11.95
N LEU A 9 19.01 1.59 11.40
CA LEU A 9 17.69 2.23 11.50
C LEU A 9 16.75 1.61 10.46
N ARG A 10 15.48 1.44 10.85
CA ARG A 10 14.39 1.09 9.95
C ARG A 10 13.33 2.19 10.04
N VAL A 11 12.85 2.64 8.90
CA VAL A 11 11.82 3.65 8.76
C VAL A 11 10.51 2.94 8.41
N VAL A 12 9.52 3.07 9.30
CA VAL A 12 8.18 2.53 9.08
C VAL A 12 7.29 3.67 8.63
N LEU A 13 6.64 3.53 7.48
CA LEU A 13 5.69 4.49 6.95
C LEU A 13 4.33 3.83 6.79
N GLU A 14 3.30 4.46 7.33
CA GLU A 14 1.93 4.11 7.06
C GLU A 14 1.39 4.98 5.93
N ILE A 15 0.83 4.35 4.91
CA ILE A 15 0.16 5.03 3.80
C ILE A 15 -1.33 4.72 3.94
N THR A 16 -2.10 5.77 4.20
CA THR A 16 -3.55 5.71 4.38
C THR A 16 -4.23 6.69 3.44
N SER A 17 -5.56 6.61 3.37
CA SER A 17 -6.41 7.63 2.72
C SER A 17 -6.12 7.83 1.22
N LEU A 18 -5.62 6.80 0.52
CA LEU A 18 -5.39 6.88 -0.93
C LEU A 18 -6.69 7.00 -1.72
N ASP A 19 -7.82 6.59 -1.14
CA ASP A 19 -9.17 6.77 -1.67
C ASP A 19 -9.58 8.25 -1.80
N LEU A 20 -8.94 9.16 -1.07
CA LEU A 20 -9.19 10.61 -1.16
C LEU A 20 -8.35 11.29 -2.25
N CYS A 21 -7.41 10.55 -2.85
CA CYS A 21 -6.45 11.08 -3.80
C CYS A 21 -6.94 10.94 -5.25
N LEU A 22 -6.49 11.86 -6.11
CA LEU A 22 -6.69 11.72 -7.56
C LEU A 22 -5.98 10.46 -8.08
N PRO A 23 -6.52 9.78 -9.10
CA PRO A 23 -5.96 8.53 -9.63
C PRO A 23 -4.46 8.61 -9.94
N GLU A 24 -4.01 9.71 -10.55
CA GLU A 24 -2.59 9.94 -10.88
C GLU A 24 -1.68 9.98 -9.63
N LYS A 25 -2.20 10.50 -8.51
CA LYS A 25 -1.47 10.55 -7.24
C LYS A 25 -1.39 9.17 -6.60
N VAL A 26 -2.45 8.38 -6.68
CA VAL A 26 -2.46 6.99 -6.20
C VAL A 26 -1.40 6.17 -6.93
N ALA A 27 -1.37 6.23 -8.27
CA ALA A 27 -0.35 5.59 -9.08
C ALA A 27 1.06 6.09 -8.74
N GLY A 28 1.23 7.40 -8.58
CA GLY A 28 2.52 8.01 -8.22
C GLY A 28 3.04 7.54 -6.86
N VAL A 29 2.18 7.44 -5.85
CA VAL A 29 2.54 6.94 -4.52
C VAL A 29 2.97 5.48 -4.59
N LEU A 30 2.19 4.62 -5.24
CA LEU A 30 2.55 3.20 -5.36
C LEU A 30 3.85 3.01 -6.16
N ASN A 31 4.09 3.81 -7.18
CA ASN A 31 5.36 3.80 -7.91
C ASN A 31 6.54 4.25 -7.04
N ALA A 32 6.36 5.27 -6.20
CA ALA A 32 7.38 5.70 -5.25
C ALA A 32 7.68 4.61 -4.21
N VAL A 33 6.65 3.93 -3.69
CA VAL A 33 6.80 2.78 -2.78
C VAL A 33 7.61 1.67 -3.45
N ASN A 34 7.24 1.26 -4.67
CA ASN A 34 7.97 0.23 -5.43
C ASN A 34 9.44 0.63 -5.68
N THR A 35 9.69 1.92 -5.94
CA THR A 35 11.05 2.44 -6.13
C THR A 35 11.87 2.37 -4.84
N LEU A 36 11.30 2.74 -3.70
CA LEU A 36 11.97 2.69 -2.40
C LEU A 36 12.19 1.26 -1.89
N LEU A 37 11.34 0.32 -2.30
CA LEU A 37 11.47 -1.12 -1.99
C LEU A 37 12.31 -1.90 -3.00
N SER A 38 12.81 -1.25 -4.07
CA SER A 38 13.57 -1.93 -5.12
C SER A 38 14.92 -2.48 -4.64
N ASP A 39 15.51 -1.90 -3.60
CA ASP A 39 16.69 -2.43 -2.91
C ASP A 39 16.27 -3.30 -1.72
N ALA A 40 16.64 -4.58 -1.76
CA ALA A 40 16.36 -5.53 -0.68
C ALA A 40 17.00 -5.17 0.68
N ASN A 41 18.01 -4.29 0.68
CA ASN A 41 18.65 -3.77 1.89
C ASN A 41 18.11 -2.40 2.31
N ALA A 42 17.11 -1.86 1.61
CA ALA A 42 16.53 -0.59 1.95
C ALA A 42 15.91 -0.63 3.36
N PRO A 43 16.08 0.42 4.17
CA PRO A 43 15.60 0.44 5.54
C PRO A 43 14.09 0.73 5.65
N PHE A 44 13.30 0.54 4.59
CA PHE A 44 11.89 0.97 4.54
C PHE A 44 10.92 -0.18 4.76
N ILE A 45 9.90 0.07 5.57
CA ILE A 45 8.75 -0.79 5.75
C ILE A 45 7.52 0.08 5.48
N PHE A 46 6.70 -0.33 4.51
CA PHE A 46 5.44 0.36 4.19
C PHE A 46 4.25 -0.47 4.66
N ILE A 47 3.34 0.16 5.39
CA ILE A 47 2.03 -0.38 5.72
C ILE A 47 1.03 0.34 4.82
N LEU A 48 0.41 -0.39 3.90
CA LEU A 48 -0.57 0.16 2.97
C LEU A 48 -1.97 -0.17 3.46
N ALA A 49 -2.69 0.83 3.96
CA ALA A 49 -4.08 0.71 4.39
C ALA A 49 -5.00 1.28 3.30
N VAL A 50 -5.58 0.39 2.50
CA VAL A 50 -6.42 0.75 1.35
C VAL A 50 -7.59 -0.20 1.19
N ASP A 51 -8.69 0.31 0.62
CA ASP A 51 -9.71 -0.54 0.01
C ASP A 51 -9.32 -0.83 -1.46
N PRO A 52 -8.97 -2.08 -1.82
CA PRO A 52 -8.61 -2.43 -3.19
C PRO A 52 -9.76 -2.15 -4.17
N SER A 53 -11.02 -2.19 -3.73
CA SER A 53 -12.19 -1.89 -4.56
C SER A 53 -12.22 -0.44 -5.06
N VAL A 54 -11.56 0.47 -4.33
CA VAL A 54 -11.44 1.89 -4.70
C VAL A 54 -10.13 2.14 -5.44
N VAL A 55 -9.02 1.59 -4.95
CA VAL A 55 -7.68 1.85 -5.51
C VAL A 55 -7.49 1.19 -6.88
N VAL A 56 -8.02 -0.01 -7.12
CA VAL A 56 -7.85 -0.73 -8.38
C VAL A 56 -8.42 0.08 -9.57
N PRO A 57 -9.68 0.54 -9.55
CA PRO A 57 -10.23 1.36 -10.64
C PRO A 57 -9.40 2.63 -10.89
N CYS A 58 -8.90 3.28 -9.83
CA CYS A 58 -8.02 4.44 -9.99
C CYS A 58 -6.74 4.09 -10.75
N LEU A 59 -6.11 2.96 -10.44
CA LEU A 59 -4.89 2.54 -11.13
C LEU A 59 -5.15 2.21 -12.60
N GLU A 60 -6.23 1.49 -12.88
CA GLU A 60 -6.63 1.08 -14.24
C GLU A 60 -6.89 2.30 -15.15
N GLN A 61 -7.41 3.39 -14.60
CA GLN A 61 -7.64 4.64 -15.34
C GLN A 61 -6.35 5.40 -15.72
N THR A 62 -5.26 5.22 -15.00
CA THR A 62 -4.02 6.01 -15.23
C THR A 62 -3.15 5.48 -16.36
N GLY A 63 -3.41 4.26 -16.86
CA GLY A 63 -2.58 3.60 -17.86
C GLY A 63 -1.12 3.38 -17.41
N CYS A 64 -0.82 3.51 -16.11
CA CYS A 64 0.53 3.38 -15.57
C CYS A 64 0.99 1.92 -15.49
N MET A 65 0.11 0.96 -15.75
CA MET A 65 0.31 -0.48 -15.55
C MET A 65 0.86 -1.21 -16.79
N LYS A 66 1.75 -0.55 -17.53
CA LYS A 66 2.38 -1.13 -18.73
C LYS A 66 3.05 -2.47 -18.38
N GLY A 67 2.62 -3.54 -19.04
CA GLY A 67 3.17 -4.90 -18.86
C GLY A 67 2.43 -5.76 -17.83
N LEU A 68 1.35 -5.27 -17.21
CA LEU A 68 0.49 -6.04 -16.29
C LEU A 68 -0.90 -6.37 -16.85
N ALA A 69 -1.09 -6.26 -18.17
CA ALA A 69 -2.37 -6.45 -18.84
C ALA A 69 -3.50 -5.57 -18.26
N ASP A 70 -3.14 -4.36 -17.79
CA ASP A 70 -4.06 -3.36 -17.23
C ASP A 70 -4.92 -3.87 -16.07
N ASN A 71 -4.47 -4.89 -15.34
CA ASN A 71 -5.18 -5.42 -14.19
C ASN A 71 -4.61 -4.86 -12.88
N GLY A 72 -5.37 -4.00 -12.20
CA GLY A 72 -4.93 -3.36 -10.96
C GLY A 72 -4.81 -4.31 -9.77
N TYR A 73 -5.58 -5.39 -9.73
CA TYR A 73 -5.44 -6.41 -8.68
C TYR A 73 -4.11 -7.17 -8.80
N LEU A 74 -3.69 -7.52 -10.03
CA LEU A 74 -2.38 -8.14 -10.26
C LEU A 74 -1.23 -7.20 -9.89
N PHE A 75 -1.42 -5.89 -10.11
CA PHE A 75 -0.44 -4.88 -9.70
C PHE A 75 -0.27 -4.86 -8.18
N LEU A 76 -1.37 -4.70 -7.43
CA LEU A 76 -1.33 -4.69 -5.97
C LEU A 76 -0.79 -6.02 -5.40
N SER A 77 -1.18 -7.16 -5.97
CA SER A 77 -0.71 -8.47 -5.53
C SER A 77 0.80 -8.67 -5.70
N ARG A 78 1.44 -7.97 -6.65
CA ARG A 78 2.90 -8.01 -6.85
C ARG A 78 3.63 -6.98 -6.01
N SER A 79 3.01 -5.83 -5.76
CA SER A 79 3.58 -4.76 -4.95
C SER A 79 3.52 -5.04 -3.44
N VAL A 80 2.49 -5.75 -2.97
CA VAL A 80 2.29 -6.01 -1.54
C VAL A 80 2.99 -7.31 -1.13
N SER A 81 3.99 -7.21 -0.24
CA SER A 81 4.73 -8.38 0.24
C SER A 81 3.93 -9.29 1.17
N LEU A 82 3.03 -8.71 1.97
CA LEU A 82 2.20 -9.45 2.93
C LEU A 82 0.77 -8.88 2.93
N PRO A 83 -0.15 -9.43 2.13
CA PRO A 83 -1.53 -9.00 2.15
C PRO A 83 -2.26 -9.55 3.39
N PHE A 84 -2.99 -8.69 4.08
CA PHE A 84 -3.95 -9.08 5.10
C PHE A 84 -5.18 -8.18 5.02
N SER A 85 -6.31 -8.68 5.50
CA SER A 85 -7.56 -7.93 5.56
C SER A 85 -8.06 -7.92 6.99
N ILE A 86 -8.59 -6.79 7.42
CA ILE A 86 -9.31 -6.71 8.69
C ILE A 86 -10.65 -7.42 8.46
N PRO A 87 -10.97 -8.48 9.23
CA PRO A 87 -12.23 -9.17 9.06
C PRO A 87 -13.39 -8.22 9.39
N ASP A 88 -14.50 -8.37 8.66
CA ASP A 88 -15.69 -7.58 8.95
C ASP A 88 -16.13 -7.84 10.40
N VAL A 89 -16.40 -6.76 11.13
CA VAL A 89 -16.78 -6.84 12.54
C VAL A 89 -18.17 -7.47 12.58
N GLY A 90 -18.25 -8.73 13.01
CA GLY A 90 -19.52 -9.45 13.12
C GLY A 90 -20.53 -8.69 13.98
N ALA A 91 -21.82 -8.82 13.65
CA ALA A 91 -22.90 -8.05 14.30
C ALA A 91 -22.88 -8.13 15.84
N ARG A 92 -22.48 -9.27 16.41
CA ARG A 92 -22.36 -9.45 17.88
C ARG A 92 -21.20 -8.65 18.48
N SER A 93 -20.10 -8.49 17.75
CA SER A 93 -18.92 -7.75 18.20
C SER A 93 -19.16 -6.24 18.12
N ARG A 94 -19.93 -5.77 17.12
CA ARG A 94 -20.33 -4.35 17.00
C ARG A 94 -21.14 -3.87 18.21
N LEU A 95 -22.01 -4.72 18.76
CA LEU A 95 -22.82 -4.40 19.94
C LEU A 95 -21.98 -4.18 21.21
N ARG A 96 -20.83 -4.86 21.34
CA ARG A 96 -19.93 -4.69 22.50
C ARG A 96 -19.02 -3.47 22.44
N CYS A 97 -18.83 -2.85 21.27
CA CYS A 97 -18.03 -1.63 21.16
C CYS A 97 -18.83 -0.36 21.47
N LEU A 98 -20.14 -0.48 21.74
CA LEU A 98 -21.05 0.61 22.06
C LEU A 98 -21.44 0.64 23.56
N GLU A 99 -20.89 -0.28 24.36
CA GLU A 99 -20.97 -0.30 25.83
C GLU A 99 -19.68 0.30 26.43
#